data_AF-A0A3C1RRQ0-F1
#
_entry.id   AF-A0A3C1RRQ0-F1
#
_cell.length_a   1.000
_cell.length_b   1.000
_cell.length_c   1.000
_cell.angle_alpha   90.00
_cell.angle_beta   90.00
_cell.angle_gamma   90.00
#
_symmetry.space_group_name_H-M   'P 1'
#
loop_
_entity.id
_entity.type
_entity.pdbx_description
1 polymer ?
#
loop_
_entity_poly.entity_id
_entity_poly.type
_entity_poly.pdbx_seq_one_letter_code
_entity_poly.pdbx_strand_id
1 'polypeptide(L)'
;INQLASWFLSMFSIPSQILEVLTHTVTSVVCKAIGSAGAEVSRYLSAGLLQGLPQLIPKIGSTTGTLFGGAWAVLMGYAPWIALVAGLILVALKLSDKKKVKFGRLVYLFGTRLVGSPDTGFAGTYDMYDMNEAQMRAFIIEFAKELLHELGVAYVNLWAFNINNDDEVALMFDLTNINNPVEITDKTIQQTTWDSLKHFADEPF
;
A
#
# COMPACT_ATOMS: atom_id res chain seq x y z
N ILE A 1 -1.51 1.10 -11.82
CA ILE A 1 -2.24 0.04 -12.56
C ILE A 1 -2.01 0.13 -14.06
N ASN A 2 -2.28 1.27 -14.69
CA ASN A 2 -2.09 1.43 -16.15
C ASN A 2 -0.66 1.13 -16.63
N GLN A 3 0.38 1.69 -15.98
CA GLN A 3 1.78 1.37 -16.30
C GLN A 3 2.12 -0.12 -16.14
N LEU A 4 1.56 -0.80 -15.14
CA LEU A 4 1.73 -2.25 -14.95
C LEU A 4 1.04 -3.02 -16.07
N ALA A 5 -0.18 -2.64 -16.45
CA ALA A 5 -0.90 -3.25 -17.56
C ALA A 5 -0.11 -3.09 -18.87
N SER A 6 0.41 -1.89 -19.16
CA SER A 6 1.24 -1.63 -20.33
C SER A 6 2.51 -2.48 -20.33
N TRP A 7 3.19 -2.57 -19.20
CA TRP A 7 4.43 -3.36 -19.07
C TRP A 7 4.17 -4.85 -19.31
N PHE A 8 3.18 -5.44 -18.64
CA PHE A 8 2.82 -6.84 -18.86
C PHE A 8 2.35 -7.10 -20.29
N LEU A 9 1.52 -6.22 -20.85
CA LEU A 9 1.02 -6.39 -22.22
C LEU A 9 2.14 -6.26 -23.27
N SER A 10 3.16 -5.43 -23.02
CA SER A 10 4.32 -5.27 -23.90
C SER A 10 5.21 -6.50 -23.99
N MET A 11 5.10 -7.43 -23.05
CA MET A 11 5.81 -8.72 -23.10
C MET A 11 5.23 -9.67 -24.15
N PHE A 12 3.98 -9.42 -24.56
CA PHE A 12 3.34 -10.13 -25.64
C PHE A 12 3.59 -9.36 -26.94
N SER A 13 3.76 -10.06 -28.06
CA SER A 13 3.96 -9.44 -29.39
C SER A 13 2.65 -8.82 -29.93
N ILE A 14 2.02 -7.98 -29.13
CA ILE A 14 0.78 -7.27 -29.42
C ILE A 14 1.11 -6.03 -30.27
N PRO A 15 0.37 -5.78 -31.37
CA PRO A 15 0.56 -4.57 -32.16
C PRO A 15 0.41 -3.30 -31.31
N SER A 16 1.32 -2.34 -31.49
CA SER A 16 1.32 -1.07 -30.76
C SER A 16 0.00 -0.31 -30.86
N GLN A 17 -0.70 -0.45 -31.99
CA GLN A 17 -1.99 0.20 -32.28
C GLN A 17 -3.13 -0.27 -31.34
N ILE A 18 -3.08 -1.52 -30.86
CA ILE A 18 -4.11 -2.06 -29.93
C ILE A 18 -3.59 -2.11 -28.49
N LEU A 19 -2.27 -2.02 -28.29
CA LEU A 19 -1.64 -2.11 -26.97
C LEU A 19 -2.21 -1.08 -25.98
N GLU A 20 -2.40 0.15 -26.42
CA GLU A 20 -2.93 1.24 -25.59
C GLU A 20 -4.40 0.99 -25.19
N VAL A 21 -5.21 0.54 -26.16
CA VAL A 21 -6.60 0.11 -25.92
C VAL A 21 -6.65 -1.02 -24.88
N LEU A 22 -5.81 -2.03 -25.03
CA LEU A 22 -5.77 -3.18 -24.11
C LEU A 22 -5.28 -2.75 -22.72
N THR A 23 -4.34 -1.81 -22.65
CA THR A 23 -3.83 -1.26 -21.40
C THR A 23 -4.94 -0.60 -20.58
N HIS A 24 -5.73 0.27 -21.21
CA HIS A 24 -6.89 0.89 -20.56
C HIS A 24 -8.00 -0.12 -20.24
N THR A 25 -8.17 -1.15 -21.08
CA THR A 25 -9.18 -2.20 -20.85
C THR A 25 -8.82 -3.06 -19.64
N VAL A 26 -7.57 -3.53 -19.55
CA VAL A 26 -7.05 -4.25 -18.38
C VAL A 26 -7.13 -3.37 -17.14
N THR A 27 -6.77 -2.09 -17.24
CA THR A 27 -6.89 -1.14 -16.13
C THR A 27 -8.33 -1.01 -15.65
N SER A 28 -9.30 -0.92 -16.57
CA SER A 28 -10.73 -0.89 -16.23
C SER A 28 -11.19 -2.15 -15.50
N VAL A 29 -10.77 -3.34 -15.97
CA VAL A 29 -11.11 -4.63 -15.34
C VAL A 29 -10.53 -4.71 -13.92
N VAL A 30 -9.26 -4.36 -13.74
CA VAL A 30 -8.60 -4.38 -12.43
C VAL A 30 -9.26 -3.37 -11.49
N CYS A 31 -9.49 -2.12 -11.94
CA CYS A 31 -10.17 -1.10 -11.16
C CYS A 31 -11.58 -1.51 -10.76
N LYS A 32 -12.32 -2.20 -11.65
CA LYS A 32 -13.67 -2.72 -11.34
C LYS A 32 -13.61 -3.79 -10.26
N ALA A 33 -12.64 -4.71 -10.34
CA ALA A 33 -12.47 -5.78 -9.38
C ALA A 33 -12.10 -5.29 -7.97
N ILE A 34 -11.44 -4.13 -7.86
CA ILE A 34 -11.10 -3.49 -6.57
C ILE A 34 -12.10 -2.40 -6.14
N GLY A 35 -13.20 -2.19 -6.86
CA GLY A 35 -14.21 -1.18 -6.53
C GLY A 35 -13.78 0.28 -6.74
N SER A 36 -12.76 0.54 -7.57
CA SER A 36 -12.26 1.90 -7.83
C SER A 36 -13.06 2.62 -8.91
N ALA A 37 -13.37 3.91 -8.67
CA ALA A 37 -14.01 4.81 -9.64
C ALA A 37 -13.22 4.97 -10.97
N GLY A 38 -11.91 4.68 -10.96
CA GLY A 38 -11.07 4.70 -12.17
C GLY A 38 -11.45 3.66 -13.23
N ALA A 39 -12.32 2.70 -12.90
CA ALA A 39 -12.82 1.69 -13.82
C ALA A 39 -13.61 2.31 -14.98
N GLU A 40 -14.47 3.29 -14.68
CA GLU A 40 -15.34 3.90 -15.67
C GLU A 40 -14.57 4.84 -16.59
N VAL A 41 -13.67 5.66 -16.04
CA VAL A 41 -12.78 6.55 -16.81
C VAL A 41 -11.95 5.73 -17.80
N SER A 42 -11.34 4.64 -17.32
CA SER A 42 -10.51 3.77 -18.18
C SER A 42 -11.32 3.11 -19.28
N ARG A 43 -12.58 2.74 -19.01
CA ARG A 43 -13.49 2.17 -20.02
C ARG A 43 -13.79 3.16 -21.14
N TYR A 44 -14.08 4.43 -20.81
CA TYR A 44 -14.34 5.46 -21.80
C TYR A 44 -13.09 5.80 -22.63
N LEU A 45 -11.91 5.79 -22.00
CA LEU A 45 -10.64 5.96 -22.72
C LEU A 45 -10.40 4.83 -23.72
N SER A 46 -10.59 3.57 -23.32
CA SER A 46 -10.51 2.43 -24.26
C SER A 46 -11.49 2.57 -25.43
N ALA A 47 -12.74 2.97 -25.15
CA ALA A 47 -13.76 3.15 -26.17
C ALA A 47 -13.40 4.30 -27.14
N GLY A 48 -12.91 5.42 -26.63
CA GLY A 48 -12.46 6.55 -27.45
C GLY A 48 -11.27 6.20 -28.34
N LEU A 49 -10.29 5.47 -27.81
CA LEU A 49 -9.13 5.00 -28.58
C LEU A 49 -9.55 4.02 -29.69
N LEU A 50 -10.47 3.09 -29.39
CA LEU A 50 -11.02 2.17 -30.38
C LEU A 50 -11.77 2.91 -31.51
N GLN A 51 -12.54 3.94 -31.18
CA GLN A 51 -13.20 4.79 -32.19
C GLN A 51 -12.21 5.49 -33.13
N GLY A 52 -11.00 5.78 -32.64
CA GLY A 52 -9.90 6.35 -33.42
C GLY A 52 -9.20 5.37 -34.38
N LEU A 53 -9.56 4.08 -34.37
CA LEU A 53 -8.91 3.01 -35.15
C LEU A 53 -9.86 2.42 -36.20
N PRO A 54 -10.19 3.17 -37.28
CA PRO A 54 -11.17 2.75 -38.30
C PRO A 54 -10.76 1.49 -39.08
N GLN A 55 -9.48 1.14 -39.07
CA GLN A 55 -8.95 -0.09 -39.66
C GLN A 55 -9.28 -1.36 -38.85
N LEU A 56 -9.56 -1.21 -37.54
CA LEU A 56 -9.90 -2.32 -36.65
C LEU A 56 -11.40 -2.39 -36.35
N ILE A 57 -12.09 -1.25 -36.39
CA ILE A 57 -13.55 -1.16 -36.32
C ILE A 57 -14.04 -0.55 -37.62
N PRO A 58 -14.47 -1.39 -38.59
CA PRO A 58 -15.04 -0.89 -39.84
C PRO A 58 -16.21 0.04 -39.51
N LYS A 59 -16.16 1.28 -40.03
CA LYS A 59 -17.20 2.32 -39.83
C LYS A 59 -18.59 1.95 -40.39
N ILE A 60 -18.77 0.73 -40.91
CA ILE A 60 -19.98 0.24 -41.60
C ILE A 60 -21.20 0.15 -40.63
N GLY A 61 -21.01 0.35 -39.32
CA GLY A 61 -22.07 0.29 -38.32
C GLY A 61 -22.65 1.62 -37.83
N SER A 62 -22.37 2.76 -38.47
CA SER A 62 -22.69 4.08 -37.89
C SER A 62 -24.15 4.53 -38.02
N THR A 63 -25.04 3.75 -38.64
CA THR A 63 -26.47 4.13 -38.78
C THR A 63 -27.41 3.41 -37.81
N THR A 64 -26.95 2.36 -37.10
CA THR A 64 -27.82 1.53 -36.22
C THR A 64 -27.23 1.20 -34.84
N GLY A 65 -26.14 1.85 -34.41
CA GLY A 65 -25.58 1.64 -33.06
C GLY A 65 -24.69 0.40 -32.92
N THR A 66 -24.26 -0.21 -34.03
CA THR A 66 -23.43 -1.43 -34.05
C THR A 66 -21.93 -1.17 -33.87
N LEU A 67 -21.54 0.08 -33.56
CA LEU A 67 -20.16 0.45 -33.20
C LEU A 67 -19.64 -0.38 -32.01
N PHE A 68 -20.54 -0.81 -31.13
CA PHE A 68 -20.26 -1.70 -30.01
C PHE A 68 -19.90 -3.14 -30.41
N GLY A 69 -20.37 -3.63 -31.56
CA GLY A 69 -20.16 -5.01 -32.00
C GLY A 69 -18.73 -5.27 -32.47
N GLY A 70 -18.17 -4.37 -33.29
CA GLY A 70 -16.79 -4.46 -33.75
C GLY A 70 -15.77 -4.27 -32.61
N ALA A 71 -16.03 -3.31 -31.72
CA ALA A 71 -15.23 -3.12 -30.51
C ALA A 71 -15.24 -4.36 -29.60
N TRP A 72 -16.41 -4.97 -29.40
CA TRP A 72 -16.51 -6.23 -28.65
C TRP A 72 -15.76 -7.37 -29.33
N ALA A 73 -15.89 -7.53 -30.64
CA ALA A 73 -15.19 -8.59 -31.38
C ALA A 73 -13.66 -8.45 -31.28
N VAL A 74 -13.13 -7.23 -31.42
CA VAL A 74 -11.70 -6.95 -31.24
C VAL A 74 -11.26 -7.28 -29.82
N LEU A 75 -11.98 -6.80 -28.79
CA LEU A 75 -11.64 -7.08 -27.39
C LEU A 75 -11.73 -8.58 -27.05
N MET A 76 -12.70 -9.30 -27.59
CA MET A 76 -12.84 -10.75 -27.41
C MET A 76 -11.68 -11.52 -28.04
N GLY A 77 -11.13 -11.05 -29.17
CA GLY A 77 -9.91 -11.63 -29.75
C GLY A 77 -8.69 -11.55 -28.82
N TYR A 78 -8.64 -10.56 -27.94
CA TYR A 78 -7.58 -10.38 -26.95
C TYR A 78 -8.00 -10.79 -25.52
N ALA A 79 -9.19 -11.39 -25.35
CA ALA A 79 -9.71 -11.78 -24.04
C ALA A 79 -8.75 -12.64 -23.21
N PRO A 80 -8.01 -13.62 -23.77
CA PRO A 80 -7.05 -14.41 -22.99
C PRO A 80 -5.95 -13.54 -22.36
N TRP A 81 -5.41 -12.56 -23.10
CA TRP A 81 -4.37 -11.67 -22.61
C TRP A 81 -4.90 -10.66 -21.61
N ILE A 82 -6.10 -10.11 -21.86
CA ILE A 82 -6.78 -9.22 -20.90
C ILE A 82 -6.98 -9.94 -19.56
N ALA A 83 -7.53 -11.16 -19.60
CA ALA A 83 -7.82 -11.95 -18.40
C ALA A 83 -6.52 -12.33 -17.65
N LEU A 84 -5.50 -12.77 -18.38
CA LEU A 84 -4.21 -13.16 -17.79
C LEU A 84 -3.53 -11.98 -17.11
N VAL A 85 -3.40 -10.83 -17.78
CA VAL A 85 -2.72 -9.66 -17.21
C VAL A 85 -3.53 -9.07 -16.06
N ALA A 86 -4.86 -8.96 -16.19
CA ALA A 86 -5.71 -8.51 -15.09
C ALA A 86 -5.60 -9.43 -13.88
N GLY A 87 -5.58 -10.76 -14.09
CA GLY A 87 -5.37 -11.75 -13.03
C GLY A 87 -4.03 -11.59 -12.33
N LEU A 88 -2.93 -11.44 -13.08
CA LEU A 88 -1.59 -11.20 -12.51
C LEU A 88 -1.54 -9.93 -11.67
N ILE A 89 -2.12 -8.82 -12.15
CA ILE A 89 -2.16 -7.57 -11.41
C ILE A 89 -3.01 -7.72 -10.14
N LEU A 90 -4.16 -8.40 -10.21
CA LEU A 90 -5.00 -8.64 -9.03
C LEU A 90 -4.32 -9.54 -7.99
N VAL A 91 -3.61 -10.57 -8.43
CA VAL A 91 -2.80 -11.41 -7.54
C VAL A 91 -1.67 -10.59 -6.92
N ALA A 92 -0.98 -9.76 -7.70
CA ALA A 92 0.07 -8.88 -7.20
C ALA A 92 -0.48 -7.90 -6.14
N LEU A 93 -1.61 -7.24 -6.42
CA LEU A 93 -2.28 -6.36 -5.47
C LEU A 93 -2.69 -7.10 -4.19
N LYS A 94 -3.30 -8.28 -4.32
CA LYS A 94 -3.72 -9.10 -3.17
C LYS A 94 -2.53 -9.61 -2.35
N LEU A 95 -1.41 -9.93 -2.98
CA LEU A 95 -0.18 -10.32 -2.30
C LEU A 95 0.50 -9.12 -1.63
N SER A 96 0.46 -7.94 -2.25
CA SER A 96 0.91 -6.69 -1.64
C SER A 96 0.06 -6.29 -0.43
N ASP A 97 -1.27 -6.45 -0.51
CA ASP A 97 -2.16 -6.21 0.63
C ASP A 97 -1.87 -7.16 1.80
N LYS A 98 -1.52 -8.43 1.54
CA LYS A 98 -1.09 -9.37 2.58
C LYS A 98 0.29 -9.04 3.18
N LYS A 99 1.12 -8.30 2.46
CA LYS A 99 2.43 -7.83 2.92
C LYS A 99 2.37 -6.46 3.58
N LYS A 100 1.19 -5.83 3.70
CA LYS A 100 1.03 -4.69 4.61
C LYS A 100 1.43 -5.20 5.99
N VAL A 101 2.53 -4.68 6.52
CA VAL A 101 2.88 -4.85 7.93
C VAL A 101 1.61 -4.48 8.69
N LYS A 102 1.05 -5.44 9.43
CA LYS A 102 -0.13 -5.19 10.26
C LYS A 102 0.34 -4.32 11.41
N PHE A 103 0.47 -3.02 11.17
CA PHE A 103 0.69 -2.07 12.25
C PHE A 103 -0.48 -2.21 13.22
N GLY A 104 -0.18 -2.34 14.50
CA GLY A 104 -1.23 -2.32 15.48
C GLY A 104 -1.59 -0.93 15.91
N ARG A 105 -2.63 -0.89 16.74
CA ARG A 105 -3.27 0.32 17.23
C ARG A 105 -2.44 1.05 18.29
N LEU A 106 -1.35 0.44 18.76
CA LEU A 106 -0.62 0.88 19.93
C LEU A 106 0.83 1.18 19.56
N VAL A 107 1.26 2.39 19.88
CA VAL A 107 2.65 2.82 19.85
C VAL A 107 3.11 3.03 21.28
N TYR A 108 4.18 2.35 21.67
CA TYR A 108 4.85 2.52 22.95
C TYR A 108 6.20 3.19 22.75
N LEU A 109 6.53 4.14 23.62
CA LEU A 109 7.83 4.75 23.74
C LEU A 109 8.41 4.37 25.11
N PHE A 110 9.68 3.96 25.13
CA PHE A 110 10.41 3.69 26.37
C PHE A 110 11.70 4.49 26.38
N GLY A 111 11.79 5.42 27.32
CA GLY A 111 12.98 6.22 27.56
C GLY A 111 13.71 5.75 28.81
N THR A 112 14.94 5.23 28.65
CA THR A 112 15.80 4.84 29.77
C THR A 112 16.73 5.97 30.17
N ARG A 113 16.89 6.21 31.47
CA ARG A 113 17.83 7.18 32.04
C ARG A 113 18.97 6.44 32.75
N LEU A 114 20.07 7.13 33.04
CA LEU A 114 21.21 6.53 33.78
C LEU A 114 20.81 6.02 35.18
N VAL A 115 19.78 6.61 35.78
CA VAL A 115 19.27 6.29 37.11
C VAL A 115 17.75 6.39 37.09
N GLY A 116 17.07 5.41 37.68
CA GLY A 116 15.61 5.37 37.81
C GLY A 116 14.92 4.34 36.92
N SER A 117 13.58 4.27 37.01
CA SER A 117 12.74 3.49 36.11
C SER A 117 12.70 4.13 34.71
N PRO A 118 12.45 3.33 33.66
CA PRO A 118 12.18 3.90 32.34
C PRO A 118 10.90 4.74 32.37
N ASP A 119 10.91 5.83 31.61
CA ASP A 119 9.68 6.55 31.31
C ASP A 119 8.95 5.83 30.17
N THR A 120 7.63 5.77 30.29
CA THR A 120 6.76 5.15 29.30
C THR A 120 5.86 6.20 28.66
N GLY A 121 5.84 6.23 27.34
CA GLY A 121 4.88 6.98 26.55
C GLY A 121 3.98 6.02 25.79
N PHE A 122 2.68 6.30 25.76
CA PHE A 122 1.73 5.46 25.03
C PHE A 122 0.83 6.32 24.16
N ALA A 123 0.65 5.89 22.91
CA ALA A 123 -0.33 6.46 22.01
C ALA A 123 -1.10 5.36 21.31
N GLY A 124 -2.43 5.53 21.26
CA GLY A 124 -3.29 4.74 20.40
C GLY A 124 -4.37 5.63 19.80
N THR A 125 -4.60 5.51 18.50
CA THR A 125 -5.69 6.21 17.82
C THR A 125 -6.50 5.25 16.97
N TYR A 126 -7.79 5.55 16.78
CA TYR A 126 -8.66 4.77 15.90
C TYR A 126 -8.19 4.82 14.43
N ASP A 127 -7.50 5.89 14.04
CA ASP A 127 -7.02 6.13 12.67
C ASP A 127 -5.75 5.35 12.32
N MET A 128 -5.06 4.74 13.29
CA MET A 128 -3.84 3.96 13.06
C MET A 128 -4.06 2.73 12.16
N TYR A 129 -5.29 2.22 12.05
CA TYR A 129 -5.61 1.08 11.17
C TYR A 129 -5.48 1.42 9.68
N ASP A 130 -5.73 2.68 9.32
CA ASP A 130 -5.73 3.14 7.93
C ASP A 130 -4.44 3.89 7.55
N MET A 131 -3.51 4.05 8.51
CA MET A 131 -2.21 4.62 8.23
C MET A 131 -1.37 3.67 7.38
N ASN A 132 -0.83 4.21 6.29
CA ASN A 132 0.23 3.51 5.57
C ASN A 132 1.54 3.54 6.38
N GLU A 133 2.51 2.73 5.96
CA GLU A 133 3.79 2.62 6.65
C GLU A 133 4.51 3.96 6.83
N ALA A 134 4.53 4.81 5.81
CA ALA A 134 5.20 6.11 5.89
C ALA A 134 4.52 7.04 6.92
N GLN A 135 3.18 7.00 7.00
CA GLN A 135 2.40 7.74 7.99
C GLN A 135 2.66 7.22 9.41
N MET A 136 2.67 5.91 9.62
CA MET A 136 2.96 5.32 10.93
C MET A 136 4.37 5.68 11.41
N ARG A 137 5.36 5.63 10.51
CA ARG A 137 6.75 6.02 10.82
C ARG A 137 6.86 7.49 11.20
N ALA A 138 6.19 8.37 10.44
CA ALA A 138 6.16 9.80 10.73
C ALA A 138 5.51 10.06 12.09
N PHE A 139 4.38 9.41 12.38
CA PHE A 139 3.67 9.50 13.64
C PHE A 139 4.56 9.11 14.83
N ILE A 140 5.27 7.98 14.75
CA ILE A 140 6.17 7.51 15.82
C ILE A 140 7.25 8.57 16.13
N ILE A 141 7.83 9.18 15.10
CA ILE A 141 8.88 10.20 15.25
C ILE A 141 8.31 11.49 15.85
N GLU A 142 7.14 11.93 15.39
CA GLU A 142 6.45 13.12 15.94
C GLU A 142 6.10 12.92 17.41
N PHE A 143 5.52 11.77 17.74
CA PHE A 143 5.18 11.41 19.12
C PHE A 143 6.42 11.40 20.04
N ALA A 144 7.54 10.85 19.56
CA ALA A 144 8.79 10.87 20.31
C ALA A 144 9.37 12.29 20.50
N LYS A 145 9.24 13.16 19.50
CA LYS A 145 9.66 14.57 19.62
C LYS A 145 8.81 15.33 20.62
N GLU A 146 7.50 15.09 20.63
CA GLU A 146 6.58 15.69 21.60
C GLU A 146 6.92 15.25 23.03
N LEU A 147 7.13 13.94 23.24
CA LEU A 147 7.55 13.41 24.54
C LEU A 147 8.89 14.01 25.02
N LEU A 148 9.88 14.12 24.14
CA LEU A 148 11.16 14.77 24.46
C LEU A 148 11.00 16.26 24.81
N HIS A 149 10.10 16.96 24.11
CA HIS A 149 9.82 18.37 24.34
C HIS A 149 9.08 18.60 25.67
N GLU A 150 8.11 17.76 26.00
CA GLU A 150 7.34 17.87 27.25
C GLU A 150 8.17 17.53 28.49
N LEU A 151 8.97 16.46 28.42
CA LEU A 151 9.73 16.00 29.57
C LEU A 151 11.04 16.77 29.74
N GLY A 152 11.60 17.33 28.66
CA GLY A 152 12.85 18.07 28.69
C GLY A 152 14.05 17.24 29.17
N VAL A 153 13.98 15.91 29.06
CA VAL A 153 14.99 14.98 29.56
C VAL A 153 15.75 14.32 28.41
N ALA A 154 17.06 14.14 28.62
CA ALA A 154 17.90 13.34 27.75
C ALA A 154 17.87 11.86 28.18
N TYR A 155 17.47 10.99 27.25
CA TYR A 155 17.48 9.54 27.46
C TYR A 155 18.81 8.92 27.01
N VAL A 156 19.25 7.88 27.72
CA VAL A 156 20.39 7.05 27.34
C VAL A 156 20.01 6.14 26.18
N ASN A 157 18.82 5.55 26.25
CA ASN A 157 18.20 4.85 25.12
C ASN A 157 16.74 5.29 25.05
N LEU A 158 16.27 5.57 23.83
CA LEU A 158 14.86 5.83 23.55
C LEU A 158 14.40 4.84 22.49
N TRP A 159 13.47 3.96 22.83
CA TRP A 159 12.92 2.99 21.90
C TRP A 159 11.46 3.27 21.61
N ALA A 160 11.06 3.05 20.36
CA ALA A 160 9.66 3.05 19.97
C ALA A 160 9.25 1.68 19.46
N PHE A 161 8.06 1.23 19.84
CA PHE A 161 7.47 -0.03 19.42
C PHE A 161 6.08 0.24 18.85
N ASN A 162 5.77 -0.38 17.71
CA ASN A 162 4.39 -0.56 17.29
C ASN A 162 4.03 -2.03 17.50
N ILE A 163 3.01 -2.29 18.32
CA ILE A 163 2.59 -3.65 18.69
C ILE A 163 1.30 -3.97 17.97
N ASN A 164 1.26 -5.09 17.24
CA ASN A 164 0.09 -5.54 16.49
C ASN A 164 -1.02 -6.11 17.40
N ASN A 165 -2.18 -6.42 16.82
CA ASN A 165 -3.30 -6.99 17.60
C ASN A 165 -3.01 -8.39 18.18
N ASP A 166 -1.96 -9.07 17.68
CA ASP A 166 -1.53 -10.39 18.10
C ASP A 166 -0.41 -10.29 19.18
N ASP A 167 -0.17 -9.09 19.73
CA ASP A 167 0.88 -8.75 20.70
C ASP A 167 2.33 -8.98 20.18
N GLU A 168 2.51 -8.93 18.86
CA GLU A 168 3.82 -9.02 18.23
C GLU A 168 4.33 -7.62 17.84
N VAL A 169 5.65 -7.44 17.90
CA VAL A 169 6.32 -6.21 17.45
C VAL A 169 6.22 -6.10 15.93
N ALA A 170 5.45 -5.13 15.44
CA ALA A 170 5.31 -4.80 14.02
C ALA A 170 6.43 -3.87 13.53
N LEU A 171 6.83 -2.90 14.36
CA LEU A 171 7.98 -2.02 14.11
C LEU A 171 8.72 -1.73 15.42
N MET A 172 10.03 -1.54 15.31
CA MET A 172 10.86 -1.03 16.40
C MET A 172 11.83 0.02 15.87
N PHE A 173 11.95 1.14 16.59
CA PHE A 173 12.96 2.15 16.33
C PHE A 173 13.85 2.37 17.55
N ASP A 174 15.13 2.55 17.29
CA ASP A 174 16.05 3.26 18.17
C ASP A 174 16.01 4.75 17.82
N LEU A 175 15.48 5.53 18.75
CA LEU A 175 15.30 6.97 18.69
C LEU A 175 16.27 7.70 19.64
N THR A 176 17.30 7.03 20.14
CA THR A 176 18.34 7.64 20.99
C THR A 176 18.94 8.88 20.32
N ASN A 177 19.09 8.85 18.98
CA ASN A 177 19.28 10.04 18.18
C ASN A 177 18.03 10.33 17.33
N ILE A 178 17.15 11.19 17.84
CA ILE A 178 15.88 11.53 17.16
C ILE A 178 16.04 12.17 15.78
N ASN A 179 17.21 12.76 15.49
CA ASN A 179 17.51 13.34 14.18
C ASN A 179 17.97 12.29 13.17
N ASN A 180 18.39 11.11 13.64
CA ASN A 180 18.73 9.97 12.81
C ASN A 180 18.12 8.68 13.39
N PRO A 181 16.77 8.54 13.34
CA PRO A 181 16.08 7.33 13.78
C PRO A 181 16.61 6.09 13.06
N VAL A 182 16.91 5.03 13.80
CA VAL A 182 17.34 3.74 13.24
C VAL A 182 16.23 2.73 13.45
N GLU A 183 15.72 2.16 12.36
CA GLU A 183 14.80 1.03 12.45
C GLU A 183 15.58 -0.24 12.80
N ILE A 184 15.13 -0.96 13.82
CA ILE A 184 15.66 -2.27 14.17
C ILE A 184 14.82 -3.30 13.43
N THR A 185 15.42 -4.04 12.50
CA THR A 185 14.73 -5.06 11.69
C THR A 185 15.00 -6.49 12.16
N ASP A 186 15.95 -6.68 13.07
CA ASP A 186 16.25 -7.99 13.67
C ASP A 186 15.15 -8.40 14.63
N LYS A 187 14.38 -9.43 14.25
CA LYS A 187 13.26 -9.95 15.05
C LYS A 187 13.66 -10.45 16.43
N THR A 188 14.88 -10.98 16.58
CA THR A 188 15.36 -11.48 17.87
C THR A 188 15.56 -10.32 18.82
N ILE A 189 16.16 -9.23 18.32
CA ILE A 189 16.37 -8.00 19.10
C ILE A 189 15.02 -7.38 19.45
N GLN A 190 14.13 -7.22 18.46
CA GLN A 190 12.77 -6.69 18.66
C GLN A 190 12.04 -7.42 19.79
N GLN A 191 11.98 -8.75 19.70
CA GLN A 191 11.26 -9.57 20.66
C GLN A 191 11.92 -9.51 22.05
N THR A 192 13.24 -9.63 22.12
CA THR A 192 13.96 -9.63 23.40
C THR A 192 13.85 -8.28 24.12
N THR A 193 13.91 -7.16 23.37
CA THR A 193 13.74 -5.82 23.96
C THR A 193 12.29 -5.54 24.33
N TRP A 194 11.32 -5.99 23.54
CA TRP A 194 9.91 -5.87 23.93
C TRP A 194 9.60 -6.69 25.18
N ASP A 195 10.02 -7.95 25.24
CA ASP A 195 9.79 -8.82 26.40
C ASP A 195 10.42 -8.26 27.68
N SER A 196 11.54 -7.52 27.58
CA SER A 196 12.16 -6.87 28.73
C SER A 196 11.48 -5.58 29.17
N LEU A 197 10.67 -4.95 28.32
CA LEU A 197 10.04 -3.65 28.61
C LEU A 197 8.52 -3.72 28.78
N LYS A 198 7.86 -4.74 28.22
CA LYS A 198 6.39 -4.84 28.19
C LYS A 198 5.74 -4.83 29.58
N HIS A 199 6.45 -5.31 30.60
CA HIS A 199 5.94 -5.25 31.97
C HIS A 199 5.75 -3.81 32.50
N PHE A 200 6.45 -2.82 31.93
CA PHE A 200 6.21 -1.40 32.21
C PHE A 200 5.06 -0.81 31.37
N ALA A 201 4.60 -1.52 30.33
CA ALA A 201 3.39 -1.18 29.58
C ALA A 201 2.11 -1.77 30.20
N ASP A 202 2.24 -2.80 31.03
CA ASP A 202 1.13 -3.49 31.71
C ASP A 202 0.69 -2.82 33.03
N GLU A 203 1.31 -1.71 33.44
CA GLU A 203 0.90 -1.01 34.67
C GLU A 203 -0.50 -0.40 34.49
N PRO A 204 -1.49 -0.76 35.35
CA PRO A 204 -2.87 -0.38 35.18
C PRO A 204 -3.04 1.09 35.56
N PHE A 205 -3.53 1.90 34.61
CA PHE A 205 -4.27 3.11 34.93
C PHE A 205 -5.74 2.76 35.14
#